data_AF-A0A953QR16-F1
#
_entry.id   AF-A0A953QR16-F1
#
_cell.length_a   1.000
_cell.length_b   1.000
_cell.length_c   1.000
_cell.angle_alpha   90.00
_cell.angle_beta   90.00
_cell.angle_gamma   90.00
#
_symmetry.space_group_name_H-M   'P 1'
#
loop_
_entity.id
_entity.type
_entity.pdbx_description
1 polymer ?
#
loop_
_entity_poly.entity_id
_entity_poly.type
_entity_poly.pdbx_seq_one_letter_code
_entity_poly.pdbx_strand_id
1 'polypeptide(L)'
;MRAALGVTGVSPNGSMDSATAQKWVAALNAYNNGAGYLGHNDWQLPAAPLVDNTCASTGTGGGSFGPLCSASALSNLYSVGLKLSFPSSVAPAFGATVAPLHNLKSSYYWAQQNDGGTSGASNGGQEVYSFANGIQGGVTTKDNYFYTLPMIPGAIGTPPSCSAGGTAVVPYTAGPAAGNAVYDCNTKYTWAADANLPASNAFGITGNVSIPASSNRTITAPKISAGAMLLDTATQWLQAMNNSRYLGSSAWQLPATSIVLQDLFTDLGLESGDSRLMSTGTSGPFQNLQPFYYWGCQRDQSGNSQSPCTGYAPSDLQWSFNFDAGFQPTSSLIQHFFVMVYYPVTAAAGPLVSVVANAEGEATTIAPNTWVEIKGSNLAPPGDSRIWQDPDFVNNQLPSQLDRVSVTVNGRSAYVYYISPTQIDILTPPDALSAEAQIVVSSNGAASAQFTALAQPLSPSFFVFSDGLHVAAIHTDGTLVGPASFSAPGYTFSPAKPGETISVYANGFGATSTPVVAGSITQGGTLSPLPSITIAGRNATVQFAGLVQPGLFQFNVTLPDPVPQGDQLIKATYGDTVTQPGTLVTITH
;
A
#
# COMPACT_ATOMS: atom_id res chain seq x y z
N MET A 1 -21.79 8.19 -6.15
CA MET A 1 -22.67 7.89 -4.99
C MET A 1 -23.31 9.11 -4.35
N ARG A 2 -22.62 10.26 -4.28
CA ARG A 2 -23.11 11.48 -3.61
C ARG A 2 -24.56 11.91 -3.96
N ALA A 3 -24.89 11.97 -5.25
CA ALA A 3 -26.24 12.31 -5.71
C ALA A 3 -27.27 11.17 -5.50
N ALA A 4 -26.81 9.92 -5.39
CA ALA A 4 -27.69 8.74 -5.32
C ALA A 4 -28.25 8.46 -3.92
N LEU A 5 -27.62 9.01 -2.87
CA LEU A 5 -28.03 8.80 -1.47
C LEU A 5 -28.88 9.94 -0.88
N GLY A 6 -28.97 11.08 -1.57
CA GLY A 6 -29.83 12.21 -1.15
C GLY A 6 -29.41 12.93 0.15
N VAL A 7 -28.21 12.68 0.66
CA VAL A 7 -27.71 13.31 1.90
C VAL A 7 -27.15 14.71 1.61
N THR A 8 -27.65 15.72 2.32
CA THR A 8 -27.16 17.10 2.28
C THR A 8 -25.99 17.30 3.26
N GLY A 9 -25.18 18.34 3.08
CA GLY A 9 -24.05 18.66 3.98
C GLY A 9 -22.70 18.05 3.58
N VAL A 10 -22.65 17.37 2.43
CA VAL A 10 -21.41 16.78 1.89
C VAL A 10 -20.73 17.86 1.01
N SER A 11 -19.48 18.26 1.29
CA SER A 11 -18.68 19.31 0.55
C SER A 11 -18.07 18.83 -0.77
N PRO A 12 -18.11 19.55 -1.92
CA PRO A 12 -17.83 19.02 -3.28
C PRO A 12 -16.79 17.88 -3.42
N ASN A 13 -15.64 17.97 -2.74
CA ASN A 13 -14.59 16.94 -2.69
C ASN A 13 -14.97 15.59 -2.04
N GLY A 14 -16.08 15.48 -1.33
CA GLY A 14 -16.50 14.25 -0.63
C GLY A 14 -16.41 14.31 0.89
N SER A 15 -15.72 15.29 1.45
CA SER A 15 -15.61 15.48 2.90
C SER A 15 -16.92 15.98 3.52
N MET A 16 -17.11 15.72 4.82
CA MET A 16 -18.33 16.09 5.56
C MET A 16 -18.09 16.11 7.07
N ASP A 17 -18.97 16.77 7.83
CA ASP A 17 -18.99 16.71 9.30
C ASP A 17 -19.41 15.33 9.83
N SER A 18 -19.17 15.07 11.12
CA SER A 18 -19.45 13.76 11.71
C SER A 18 -20.94 13.39 11.66
N ALA A 19 -21.84 14.36 11.82
CA ALA A 19 -23.28 14.11 11.81
C ALA A 19 -23.77 13.72 10.40
N THR A 20 -23.21 14.35 9.38
CA THR A 20 -23.46 14.07 7.97
C THR A 20 -22.87 12.72 7.58
N ALA A 21 -21.68 12.36 8.08
CA ALA A 21 -21.09 11.04 7.90
C ALA A 21 -22.03 9.93 8.41
N GLN A 22 -22.60 10.10 9.61
CA GLN A 22 -23.57 9.14 10.16
C GLN A 22 -24.83 9.02 9.30
N LYS A 23 -25.40 10.15 8.84
CA LYS A 23 -26.54 10.14 7.91
C LYS A 23 -26.19 9.45 6.59
N TRP A 24 -24.98 9.65 6.09
CA TRP A 24 -24.48 9.03 4.86
C TRP A 24 -24.37 7.51 4.99
N VAL A 25 -23.83 7.01 6.11
CA VAL A 25 -23.78 5.57 6.42
C VAL A 25 -25.19 5.00 6.56
N ALA A 26 -26.10 5.69 7.27
CA ALA A 26 -27.49 5.26 7.39
C ALA A 26 -28.19 5.17 6.02
N ALA A 27 -27.92 6.12 5.11
CA ALA A 27 -28.45 6.11 3.76
C ALA A 27 -27.91 4.94 2.92
N LEU A 28 -26.63 4.53 3.10
CA LEU A 28 -26.11 3.31 2.48
C LEU A 28 -26.87 2.06 2.94
N ASN A 29 -27.16 1.97 4.24
CA ASN A 29 -27.88 0.82 4.80
C ASN A 29 -29.35 0.78 4.36
N ALA A 30 -29.97 1.94 4.18
CA ALA A 30 -31.34 2.06 3.66
C ALA A 30 -31.44 1.99 2.13
N TYR A 31 -30.30 1.89 1.42
CA TYR A 31 -30.26 1.95 -0.04
C TYR A 31 -31.17 0.89 -0.70
N ASN A 32 -31.77 1.25 -1.83
CA ASN A 32 -32.64 0.39 -2.62
C ASN A 32 -33.75 -0.29 -1.77
N ASN A 33 -34.56 0.52 -1.09
CA ASN A 33 -35.66 0.06 -0.22
C ASN A 33 -35.22 -0.89 0.90
N GLY A 34 -34.06 -0.64 1.50
CA GLY A 34 -33.53 -1.45 2.61
C GLY A 34 -32.79 -2.73 2.19
N ALA A 35 -32.62 -2.96 0.87
CA ALA A 35 -31.71 -4.01 0.39
C ALA A 35 -30.24 -3.71 0.73
N GLY A 36 -29.93 -2.44 0.99
CA GLY A 36 -28.59 -1.99 1.35
C GLY A 36 -27.68 -1.85 0.14
N TYR A 37 -26.63 -1.05 0.28
CA TYR A 37 -25.64 -0.87 -0.77
C TYR A 37 -24.83 -2.17 -0.94
N LEU A 38 -24.68 -2.65 -2.18
CA LEU A 38 -24.06 -3.94 -2.51
C LEU A 38 -24.69 -5.15 -1.79
N GLY A 39 -25.96 -5.07 -1.39
CA GLY A 39 -26.64 -6.14 -0.66
C GLY A 39 -26.35 -6.19 0.85
N HIS A 40 -25.66 -5.17 1.37
CA HIS A 40 -25.31 -5.03 2.78
C HIS A 40 -26.05 -3.86 3.42
N ASN A 41 -26.67 -4.10 4.57
CA ASN A 41 -27.41 -3.10 5.36
C ASN A 41 -26.78 -2.86 6.75
N ASP A 42 -25.54 -3.31 6.93
CA ASP A 42 -24.73 -3.28 8.13
C ASP A 42 -23.41 -2.51 7.91
N TRP A 43 -23.36 -1.61 6.92
CA TRP A 43 -22.25 -0.69 6.74
C TRP A 43 -22.07 0.18 7.98
N GLN A 44 -20.81 0.42 8.34
CA GLN A 44 -20.44 1.27 9.45
C GLN A 44 -19.16 2.05 9.17
N LEU A 45 -18.93 3.09 9.99
CA LEU A 45 -17.62 3.73 10.06
C LEU A 45 -16.59 2.75 10.64
N PRO A 46 -15.34 2.77 10.15
CA PRO A 46 -14.22 2.01 10.69
C PRO A 46 -14.04 2.20 12.20
N ALA A 47 -14.01 1.10 12.94
CA ALA A 47 -13.97 1.15 14.39
C ALA A 47 -12.52 1.18 14.93
N ALA A 48 -12.30 1.98 15.97
CA ALA A 48 -11.09 2.02 16.79
C ALA A 48 -11.45 1.71 18.25
N PRO A 49 -10.73 0.81 18.94
CA PRO A 49 -10.98 0.57 20.35
C PRO A 49 -10.53 1.75 21.20
N LEU A 50 -11.18 1.91 22.36
CA LEU A 50 -10.73 2.87 23.37
C LEU A 50 -9.29 2.54 23.85
N VAL A 51 -8.99 1.26 24.07
CA VAL A 51 -7.69 0.80 24.53
C VAL A 51 -7.03 -0.05 23.44
N ASP A 52 -5.85 0.38 23.02
CA ASP A 52 -4.97 -0.32 22.10
C ASP A 52 -3.52 -0.12 22.54
N ASN A 53 -2.95 -1.16 23.15
CA ASN A 53 -1.58 -1.13 23.69
C ASN A 53 -0.50 -1.01 22.61
N THR A 54 -0.87 -1.13 21.33
CA THR A 54 0.06 -0.94 20.21
C THR A 54 0.21 0.52 19.81
N CYS A 55 -0.81 1.37 20.06
CA CYS A 55 -0.75 2.80 19.84
C CYS A 55 0.43 3.46 20.56
N ALA A 56 1.04 4.47 19.93
CA ALA A 56 2.18 5.17 20.49
C ALA A 56 1.86 5.98 21.75
N SER A 57 0.60 6.35 22.02
CA SER A 57 0.25 7.21 23.16
C SER A 57 -1.10 6.85 23.76
N THR A 58 -1.30 7.27 25.01
CA THR A 58 -2.56 7.10 25.75
C THR A 58 -2.94 8.42 26.40
N GLY A 59 -4.18 8.86 26.19
CA GLY A 59 -4.70 10.12 26.71
C GLY A 59 -5.18 10.02 28.14
N THR A 60 -5.54 11.16 28.74
CA THR A 60 -6.01 11.28 30.14
C THR A 60 -7.26 10.48 30.45
N GLY A 61 -8.09 10.16 29.45
CA GLY A 61 -9.27 9.30 29.56
C GLY A 61 -9.03 7.82 29.23
N GLY A 62 -7.77 7.37 29.12
CA GLY A 62 -7.42 5.99 28.75
C GLY A 62 -7.52 5.68 27.25
N GLY A 63 -7.98 6.64 26.44
CA GLY A 63 -8.05 6.54 24.98
C GLY A 63 -6.68 6.41 24.33
N SER A 64 -6.49 5.37 23.51
CA SER A 64 -5.23 5.10 22.81
C SER A 64 -5.18 5.82 21.46
N PHE A 65 -4.12 6.58 21.21
CA PHE A 65 -3.98 7.45 20.04
C PHE A 65 -2.53 7.45 19.53
N GLY A 66 -2.33 8.03 18.35
CA GLY A 66 -1.03 8.16 17.71
C GLY A 66 -0.80 7.16 16.58
N PRO A 67 0.45 6.98 16.15
CA PRO A 67 0.80 5.93 15.20
C PRO A 67 0.75 4.53 15.83
N LEU A 68 0.87 3.50 14.99
CA LEU A 68 1.00 2.09 15.35
C LEU A 68 -0.23 1.42 16.00
N CYS A 69 -1.39 2.09 16.04
CA CYS A 69 -2.64 1.58 16.62
C CYS A 69 -3.21 0.37 15.86
N SER A 70 -2.58 -0.80 15.89
CA SER A 70 -2.89 -1.93 15.01
C SER A 70 -4.26 -2.56 15.26
N ALA A 71 -4.90 -2.30 16.40
CA ALA A 71 -6.24 -2.79 16.68
C ALA A 71 -7.35 -1.93 16.04
N SER A 72 -7.01 -0.74 15.53
CA SER A 72 -7.92 0.11 14.76
C SER A 72 -8.08 -0.38 13.32
N ALA A 73 -9.30 -0.37 12.81
CA ALA A 73 -9.60 -0.81 11.45
C ALA A 73 -8.82 -0.02 10.38
N LEU A 74 -8.74 1.31 10.49
CA LEU A 74 -8.03 2.14 9.50
C LEU A 74 -6.51 2.05 9.64
N SER A 75 -6.00 1.92 10.86
CA SER A 75 -4.57 1.70 11.08
C SER A 75 -4.11 0.32 10.61
N ASN A 76 -4.94 -0.70 10.79
CA ASN A 76 -4.71 -2.03 10.24
C ASN A 76 -4.75 -2.01 8.72
N LEU A 77 -5.75 -1.33 8.13
CA LEU A 77 -5.80 -1.12 6.68
C LEU A 77 -4.54 -0.42 6.17
N TYR A 78 -4.08 0.63 6.84
CA TYR A 78 -2.87 1.37 6.48
C TYR A 78 -1.61 0.50 6.55
N SER A 79 -1.39 -0.19 7.66
CA SER A 79 -0.14 -0.92 7.92
C SER A 79 -0.08 -2.32 7.32
N VAL A 80 -1.18 -3.06 7.36
CA VAL A 80 -1.27 -4.43 6.85
C VAL A 80 -1.82 -4.44 5.43
N GLY A 81 -2.94 -3.75 5.20
CA GLY A 81 -3.61 -3.76 3.89
C GLY A 81 -2.83 -3.02 2.80
N LEU A 82 -2.38 -1.80 3.11
CA LEU A 82 -1.63 -0.95 2.18
C LEU A 82 -0.10 -1.09 2.33
N LYS A 83 0.36 -1.85 3.33
CA LYS A 83 1.79 -2.05 3.65
C LYS A 83 2.56 -0.74 3.85
N LEU A 84 1.90 0.29 4.41
CA LEU A 84 2.52 1.58 4.70
C LEU A 84 3.03 1.64 6.14
N SER A 85 4.13 2.35 6.34
CA SER A 85 4.69 2.62 7.67
C SER A 85 4.60 4.10 7.99
N PHE A 86 4.22 4.45 9.21
CA PHE A 86 4.24 5.83 9.68
C PHE A 86 5.64 6.45 9.44
N PRO A 87 5.76 7.68 8.91
CA PRO A 87 4.71 8.62 8.52
C PRO A 87 4.49 8.70 6.99
N SER A 88 4.30 7.56 6.32
CA SER A 88 4.12 7.52 4.86
C SER A 88 2.71 7.97 4.47
N SER A 89 2.61 8.77 3.41
CA SER A 89 1.32 9.13 2.80
C SER A 89 0.84 8.04 1.86
N VAL A 90 -0.49 7.86 1.74
CA VAL A 90 -1.11 7.05 0.68
C VAL A 90 -0.97 7.67 -0.71
N ALA A 91 -0.62 8.96 -0.80
CA ALA A 91 -0.40 9.67 -2.05
C ALA A 91 0.80 10.63 -1.94
N PRO A 92 2.03 10.12 -1.74
CA PRO A 92 3.20 10.95 -1.42
C PRO A 92 3.57 11.90 -2.56
N ALA A 93 3.33 11.49 -3.81
CA ALA A 93 3.60 12.28 -5.01
C ALA A 93 2.48 13.29 -5.36
N PHE A 94 1.33 13.26 -4.67
CA PHE A 94 0.22 14.16 -4.97
C PHE A 94 0.59 15.63 -4.70
N GLY A 95 0.23 16.54 -5.59
CA GLY A 95 0.36 17.99 -5.37
C GLY A 95 -0.53 18.73 -6.35
N ALA A 96 -1.45 19.55 -5.86
CA ALA A 96 -2.36 20.31 -6.69
C ALA A 96 -1.70 21.58 -7.23
N THR A 97 -2.11 21.98 -8.43
CA THR A 97 -1.80 23.31 -8.96
C THR A 97 -3.00 24.22 -8.73
N VAL A 98 -2.81 25.23 -7.89
CA VAL A 98 -3.76 26.32 -7.65
C VAL A 98 -3.03 27.60 -8.02
N ALA A 99 -3.06 27.91 -9.31
CA ALA A 99 -2.23 28.97 -9.88
C ALA A 99 -2.40 30.29 -9.11
N PRO A 100 -1.31 30.98 -8.75
CA PRO A 100 0.08 30.71 -9.17
C PRO A 100 0.87 29.69 -8.31
N LEU A 101 0.28 29.06 -7.29
CA LEU A 101 0.94 28.02 -6.50
C LEU A 101 0.87 26.65 -7.19
N HIS A 102 1.87 25.82 -6.92
CA HIS A 102 1.91 24.42 -7.32
C HIS A 102 2.34 23.52 -6.16
N ASN A 103 2.14 22.21 -6.30
CA ASN A 103 2.38 21.21 -5.25
C ASN A 103 1.63 21.44 -3.94
N LEU A 104 0.48 22.12 -3.98
CA LEU A 104 -0.35 22.34 -2.79
C LEU A 104 -0.96 21.02 -2.33
N LYS A 105 -0.75 20.67 -1.06
CA LYS A 105 -1.23 19.41 -0.47
C LYS A 105 -2.62 19.60 0.11
N SER A 106 -3.48 18.62 -0.07
CA SER A 106 -4.79 18.56 0.58
C SER A 106 -4.64 18.02 2.01
N SER A 107 -4.00 18.81 2.85
CA SER A 107 -3.64 18.42 4.22
C SER A 107 -3.60 19.63 5.15
N TYR A 108 -3.13 19.41 6.37
CA TYR A 108 -2.87 20.49 7.33
C TYR A 108 -1.49 21.11 7.10
N TYR A 109 -1.42 22.42 7.32
CA TYR A 109 -0.21 23.21 7.31
C TYR A 109 0.01 23.86 8.68
N TRP A 110 1.26 23.86 9.14
CA TRP A 110 1.66 24.48 10.40
C TRP A 110 1.52 26.00 10.36
N ALA A 111 0.97 26.57 11.43
CA ALA A 111 1.15 27.98 11.80
C ALA A 111 1.99 28.08 13.09
N GLN A 112 2.51 29.26 13.44
CA GLN A 112 3.43 29.44 14.57
C GLN A 112 2.72 29.55 15.93
N GLN A 113 1.53 30.14 15.98
CA GLN A 113 0.78 30.35 17.21
C GLN A 113 0.39 29.02 17.89
N ASN A 114 0.51 29.00 19.22
CA ASN A 114 0.28 27.82 20.06
C ASN A 114 -0.67 28.18 21.21
N ASP A 115 -1.87 28.64 20.87
CA ASP A 115 -2.96 28.92 21.81
C ASP A 115 -4.30 28.30 21.37
N GLY A 116 -4.29 27.45 20.33
CA GLY A 116 -5.48 26.71 19.88
C GLY A 116 -6.55 27.55 19.17
N GLY A 117 -6.18 28.69 18.59
CA GLY A 117 -7.10 29.61 17.90
C GLY A 117 -7.62 30.72 18.82
N THR A 118 -8.42 31.65 18.27
CA THR A 118 -9.01 32.83 18.96
C THR A 118 -9.93 32.55 20.16
N SER A 119 -9.96 31.31 20.66
CA SER A 119 -10.74 30.88 21.82
C SER A 119 -10.11 31.27 23.17
N GLY A 120 -8.89 31.82 23.17
CA GLY A 120 -8.34 32.55 24.33
C GLY A 120 -8.05 31.71 25.58
N ALA A 121 -7.98 30.38 25.47
CA ALA A 121 -7.60 29.52 26.58
C ALA A 121 -6.11 29.17 26.49
N SER A 122 -5.36 29.48 27.55
CA SER A 122 -3.91 29.26 27.72
C SER A 122 -3.44 27.77 27.72
N ASN A 123 -4.22 26.87 27.12
CA ASN A 123 -4.00 25.43 27.02
C ASN A 123 -4.04 24.92 25.56
N GLY A 124 -4.12 25.81 24.57
CA GLY A 124 -4.38 25.41 23.18
C GLY A 124 -3.17 24.79 22.49
N GLY A 125 -3.45 23.85 21.58
CA GLY A 125 -2.44 23.18 20.77
C GLY A 125 -1.86 24.06 19.66
N GLN A 126 -0.87 23.53 18.95
CA GLN A 126 -0.24 24.20 17.82
C GLN A 126 -1.27 24.44 16.72
N GLU A 127 -1.38 25.68 16.24
CA GLU A 127 -2.33 26.01 15.19
C GLU A 127 -1.97 25.37 13.85
N VAL A 128 -3.03 24.93 13.16
CA VAL A 128 -2.96 24.36 11.82
C VAL A 128 -4.11 24.87 10.96
N TYR A 129 -3.89 24.89 9.65
CA TYR A 129 -4.94 25.19 8.68
C TYR A 129 -5.04 24.08 7.63
N SER A 130 -6.25 23.61 7.36
CA SER A 130 -6.50 22.58 6.37
C SER A 130 -6.84 23.20 5.02
N PHE A 131 -5.99 22.98 4.01
CA PHE A 131 -6.35 23.32 2.64
C PHE A 131 -7.38 22.35 2.06
N ALA A 132 -7.56 21.16 2.63
CA ALA A 132 -8.56 20.19 2.16
C ALA A 132 -10.00 20.69 2.30
N ASN A 133 -10.28 21.50 3.34
CA ASN A 133 -11.65 21.90 3.71
C ASN A 133 -11.76 23.34 4.22
N GLY A 134 -10.67 24.10 4.30
CA GLY A 134 -10.68 25.50 4.72
C GLY A 134 -10.93 25.72 6.21
N ILE A 135 -10.70 24.70 7.05
CA ILE A 135 -10.99 24.74 8.49
C ILE A 135 -9.70 24.95 9.29
N GLN A 136 -9.77 25.88 10.25
CA GLN A 136 -8.75 26.09 11.27
C GLN A 136 -8.80 24.99 12.34
N GLY A 137 -7.65 24.64 12.90
CA GLY A 137 -7.58 23.68 13.99
C GLY A 137 -6.40 23.94 14.90
N GLY A 138 -6.37 23.20 16.01
CA GLY A 138 -5.22 23.12 16.91
C GLY A 138 -4.91 21.66 17.21
N VAL A 139 -3.62 21.32 17.23
CA VAL A 139 -3.16 19.98 17.62
C VAL A 139 -2.35 20.03 18.90
N THR A 140 -2.77 19.24 19.87
CA THR A 140 -2.10 19.13 21.17
C THR A 140 -1.06 18.00 21.20
N THR A 141 -1.00 17.19 20.14
CA THR A 141 -0.06 16.08 19.98
C THR A 141 1.18 16.52 19.20
N LYS A 142 2.35 16.00 19.60
CA LYS A 142 3.66 16.40 19.06
C LYS A 142 4.13 15.56 17.87
N ASP A 143 3.41 14.50 17.55
CA ASP A 143 3.87 13.45 16.64
C ASP A 143 3.15 13.50 15.28
N ASN A 144 2.49 14.62 14.96
CA ASN A 144 1.84 14.81 13.66
C ASN A 144 2.86 15.27 12.61
N TYR A 145 2.78 14.69 11.42
CA TYR A 145 3.50 15.17 10.24
C TYR A 145 2.55 16.05 9.43
N PHE A 146 2.85 17.34 9.35
CA PHE A 146 2.11 18.31 8.54
C PHE A 146 3.07 19.11 7.65
N TYR A 147 2.51 19.83 6.68
CA TYR A 147 3.28 20.59 5.72
C TYR A 147 3.62 21.99 6.21
N THR A 148 4.57 22.61 5.53
CA THR A 148 5.02 23.98 5.80
C THR A 148 4.94 24.79 4.52
N LEU A 149 4.24 25.92 4.60
CA LEU A 149 4.14 26.90 3.52
C LEU A 149 4.79 28.21 3.99
N PRO A 150 6.09 28.42 3.70
CA PRO A 150 6.83 29.54 4.25
C PRO A 150 6.41 30.86 3.59
N MET A 151 6.41 31.93 4.40
CA MET A 151 6.07 33.28 3.95
C MET A 151 7.07 34.33 4.44
N ILE A 152 7.05 35.50 3.80
CA ILE A 152 7.77 36.70 4.20
C ILE A 152 6.76 37.86 4.35
N PRO A 153 6.79 38.62 5.46
CA PRO A 153 6.16 39.94 5.56
C PRO A 153 6.74 40.91 4.54
N GLY A 154 5.97 41.27 3.52
CA GLY A 154 6.39 42.17 2.45
C GLY A 154 6.94 41.46 1.22
N ALA A 155 7.65 42.23 0.40
CA ALA A 155 8.14 41.79 -0.90
C ALA A 155 9.62 41.36 -0.86
N ILE A 156 10.01 40.46 -1.76
CA ILE A 156 11.42 40.18 -2.06
C ILE A 156 11.86 41.13 -3.18
N GLY A 157 12.63 42.15 -2.84
CA GLY A 157 13.04 43.17 -3.81
C GLY A 157 11.85 44.02 -4.26
N THR A 158 11.69 44.19 -5.57
CA THR A 158 10.57 44.96 -6.14
C THR A 158 9.30 44.11 -6.16
N PRO A 159 8.19 44.55 -5.53
CA PRO A 159 6.94 43.80 -5.53
C PRO A 159 6.35 43.69 -6.94
N PRO A 160 5.67 42.58 -7.27
CA PRO A 160 4.82 42.50 -8.44
C PRO A 160 3.73 43.59 -8.46
N SER A 161 3.29 43.98 -9.65
CA SER A 161 2.21 44.96 -9.79
C SER A 161 0.85 44.33 -9.46
N CYS A 162 0.17 44.90 -8.47
CA CYS A 162 -1.19 44.53 -8.08
C CYS A 162 -2.21 45.35 -8.88
N SER A 163 -2.91 44.72 -9.82
CA SER A 163 -3.98 45.39 -10.58
C SER A 163 -5.29 45.39 -9.82
N ALA A 164 -5.99 46.54 -9.79
CA ALA A 164 -7.35 46.62 -9.24
C ALA A 164 -8.29 45.65 -9.99
N GLY A 165 -8.91 44.72 -9.27
CA GLY A 165 -9.80 43.69 -9.84
C GLY A 165 -9.08 42.51 -10.53
N GLY A 166 -7.75 42.41 -10.42
CA GLY A 166 -7.00 41.23 -10.86
C GLY A 166 -6.95 40.12 -9.81
N THR A 167 -6.22 39.04 -10.10
CA THR A 167 -6.00 37.95 -9.13
C THR A 167 -5.28 38.48 -7.89
N ALA A 168 -5.75 38.10 -6.70
CA ALA A 168 -5.17 38.57 -5.44
C ALA A 168 -3.74 38.05 -5.21
N VAL A 169 -3.44 36.83 -5.65
CA VAL A 169 -2.09 36.25 -5.60
C VAL A 169 -1.45 36.29 -6.99
N VAL A 170 -0.27 36.91 -7.10
CA VAL A 170 0.43 37.14 -8.38
C VAL A 170 1.87 36.60 -8.35
N PRO A 171 2.39 36.01 -9.43
CA PRO A 171 3.76 35.48 -9.45
C PRO A 171 4.80 36.60 -9.54
N TYR A 172 5.97 36.37 -8.94
CA TYR A 172 7.15 37.17 -9.27
C TYR A 172 7.65 36.81 -10.68
N THR A 173 7.89 37.82 -11.51
CA THR A 173 8.37 37.65 -12.90
C THR A 173 9.81 38.14 -13.10
N ALA A 174 10.42 38.77 -12.10
CA ALA A 174 11.78 39.30 -12.16
C ALA A 174 12.49 39.18 -10.80
N GLY A 175 13.82 39.32 -10.82
CA GLY A 175 14.66 39.23 -9.64
C GLY A 175 14.83 37.81 -9.10
N PRO A 176 15.42 37.66 -7.90
CA PRO A 176 15.72 36.35 -7.32
C PRO A 176 14.49 35.47 -7.07
N ALA A 177 13.32 36.08 -6.94
CA ALA A 177 12.06 35.41 -6.65
C ALA A 177 11.30 34.92 -7.91
N ALA A 178 11.77 35.29 -9.11
CA ALA A 178 11.08 35.00 -10.37
C ALA A 178 10.75 33.49 -10.51
N GLY A 179 9.47 33.18 -10.72
CA GLY A 179 8.97 31.80 -10.87
C GLY A 179 8.98 30.93 -9.61
N ASN A 180 9.55 31.41 -8.50
CA ASN A 180 9.77 30.62 -7.28
C ASN A 180 9.03 31.16 -6.06
N ALA A 181 8.48 32.38 -6.15
CA ALA A 181 7.61 32.96 -5.14
C ALA A 181 6.42 33.68 -5.78
N VAL A 182 5.40 33.92 -4.97
CA VAL A 182 4.20 34.66 -5.32
C VAL A 182 3.96 35.76 -4.29
N TYR A 183 3.37 36.86 -4.71
CA TYR A 183 3.01 37.98 -3.87
C TYR A 183 1.50 38.03 -3.72
N ASP A 184 1.03 38.06 -2.49
CA ASP A 184 -0.36 38.28 -2.16
C ASP A 184 -0.60 39.80 -2.04
N CYS A 185 -1.35 40.32 -2.99
CA CYS A 185 -1.69 41.73 -3.11
C CYS A 185 -2.61 42.23 -2.01
N ASN A 186 -3.39 41.37 -1.35
CA ASN A 186 -4.30 41.76 -0.29
C ASN A 186 -3.57 41.82 1.05
N THR A 187 -2.87 40.74 1.39
CA THR A 187 -2.17 40.62 2.69
C THR A 187 -0.78 41.23 2.70
N LYS A 188 -0.20 41.50 1.53
CA LYS A 188 1.18 41.98 1.33
C LYS A 188 2.25 40.96 1.76
N TYR A 189 1.90 39.68 1.84
CA TYR A 189 2.86 38.60 2.07
C TYR A 189 3.45 38.06 0.77
N THR A 190 4.72 37.65 0.82
CA THR A 190 5.32 36.80 -0.21
C THR A 190 5.28 35.35 0.26
N TRP A 191 4.84 34.44 -0.60
CA TRP A 191 4.77 33.00 -0.34
C TRP A 191 5.69 32.24 -1.31
N ALA A 192 6.22 31.09 -0.89
CA ALA A 192 6.86 30.18 -1.83
C ALA A 192 5.84 29.68 -2.87
N ALA A 193 6.23 29.62 -4.14
CA ALA A 193 5.34 29.15 -5.22
C ALA A 193 5.17 27.62 -5.19
N ASP A 194 6.20 26.89 -4.75
CA ASP A 194 6.13 25.46 -4.45
C ASP A 194 5.60 25.27 -3.02
N ALA A 195 4.33 24.88 -2.91
CA ALA A 195 3.65 24.69 -1.63
C ALA A 195 4.01 23.38 -0.92
N ASN A 196 4.93 22.60 -1.50
CA ASN A 196 5.58 21.46 -0.87
C ASN A 196 7.11 21.54 -1.04
N LEU A 197 7.66 22.77 -0.99
CA LEU A 197 9.10 23.02 -1.11
C LEU A 197 9.99 22.11 -0.23
N PRO A 198 9.61 21.69 0.99
CA PRO A 198 10.45 20.76 1.74
C PRO A 198 10.70 19.40 1.08
N ALA A 199 9.82 18.95 0.18
CA ALA A 199 10.02 17.71 -0.57
C ALA A 199 11.06 17.87 -1.70
N SER A 200 11.10 19.05 -2.33
CA SER A 200 12.01 19.36 -3.44
C SER A 200 13.35 19.95 -2.94
N ASN A 201 13.35 20.61 -1.78
CA ASN A 201 14.52 21.22 -1.17
C ASN A 201 14.48 21.13 0.37
N ALA A 202 15.22 20.18 0.92
CA ALA A 202 15.30 19.97 2.35
C ALA A 202 16.24 20.96 3.08
N PHE A 203 16.96 21.83 2.37
CA PHE A 203 18.00 22.71 2.92
C PHE A 203 19.02 21.99 3.82
N GLY A 204 19.35 20.74 3.48
CA GLY A 204 20.30 19.90 4.22
C GLY A 204 19.72 19.15 5.43
N ILE A 205 18.42 19.30 5.73
CA ILE A 205 17.75 18.50 6.76
C ILE A 205 17.62 17.05 6.27
N THR A 206 18.33 16.13 6.90
CA THR A 206 18.27 14.69 6.60
C THR A 206 18.21 13.85 7.88
N GLY A 207 18.05 12.54 7.71
CA GLY A 207 18.04 11.57 8.81
C GLY A 207 16.68 11.45 9.50
N ASN A 208 16.71 10.89 10.70
CA ASN A 208 15.52 10.49 11.44
C ASN A 208 15.37 11.28 12.75
N VAL A 209 14.14 11.30 13.26
CA VAL A 209 13.74 11.74 14.59
C VAL A 209 13.26 10.52 15.39
N SER A 210 13.62 10.50 16.66
CA SER A 210 13.13 9.54 17.64
C SER A 210 11.95 10.13 18.39
N ILE A 211 10.78 9.49 18.27
CA ILE A 211 9.54 9.90 18.91
C ILE A 211 9.28 8.95 20.08
N PRO A 212 9.23 9.45 21.34
CA PRO A 212 8.87 8.64 22.48
C PRO A 212 7.45 8.09 22.35
N ALA A 213 7.28 6.80 22.62
CA ALA A 213 5.98 6.14 22.69
C ALA A 213 5.74 5.57 24.08
N SER A 214 4.46 5.36 24.42
CA SER A 214 4.00 4.66 25.62
C SER A 214 4.73 3.33 25.79
N SER A 215 4.91 2.94 27.05
CA SER A 215 5.55 1.66 27.44
C SER A 215 7.06 1.59 27.10
N ASN A 216 7.79 2.71 27.24
CA ASN A 216 9.24 2.82 26.96
C ASN A 216 9.64 2.44 25.52
N ARG A 217 8.71 2.55 24.56
CA ARG A 217 9.00 2.33 23.14
C ARG A 217 9.50 3.63 22.50
N THR A 218 10.24 3.50 21.40
CA THR A 218 10.67 4.63 20.58
C THR A 218 10.32 4.35 19.12
N ILE A 219 9.73 5.33 18.46
CA ILE A 219 9.43 5.29 17.03
C ILE A 219 10.52 6.07 16.31
N THR A 220 11.09 5.48 15.28
CA THR A 220 12.04 6.16 14.40
C THR A 220 11.31 6.57 13.13
N ALA A 221 11.31 7.86 12.81
CA ALA A 221 10.65 8.41 11.64
C ALA A 221 11.60 9.37 10.90
N PRO A 222 11.54 9.49 9.56
CA PRO A 222 12.34 10.45 8.83
C PRO A 222 12.00 11.87 9.24
N LYS A 223 12.99 12.77 9.35
CA LYS A 223 12.73 14.18 9.68
C LYS A 223 11.73 14.84 8.73
N ILE A 224 11.82 14.52 7.43
CA ILE A 224 10.91 14.99 6.37
C ILE A 224 10.40 13.76 5.61
N SER A 225 9.08 13.62 5.50
CA SER A 225 8.39 12.54 4.77
C SER A 225 7.51 13.13 3.68
N ALA A 226 7.90 12.99 2.42
CA ALA A 226 7.21 13.59 1.27
C ALA A 226 6.90 15.10 1.41
N GLY A 227 7.71 15.80 2.22
CA GLY A 227 7.60 17.23 2.54
C GLY A 227 6.84 17.56 3.84
N ALA A 228 6.08 16.60 4.40
CA ALA A 228 5.51 16.73 5.72
C ALA A 228 6.55 16.48 6.81
N MET A 229 6.42 17.13 7.96
CA MET A 229 7.36 17.01 9.08
C MET A 229 6.73 17.42 10.42
N LEU A 230 7.40 17.07 11.52
CA LEU A 230 7.08 17.57 12.85
C LEU A 230 7.38 19.08 12.95
N LEU A 231 6.69 19.79 13.85
CA LEU A 231 6.88 21.24 14.06
C LEU A 231 8.33 21.64 14.37
N ASP A 232 9.03 20.87 15.21
CA ASP A 232 10.44 21.13 15.55
C ASP A 232 11.34 21.01 14.31
N THR A 233 11.05 20.06 13.42
CA THR A 233 11.75 19.94 12.14
C THR A 233 11.39 21.09 11.21
N ALA A 234 10.13 21.54 11.17
CA ALA A 234 9.72 22.71 10.38
C ALA A 234 10.48 23.97 10.80
N THR A 235 10.68 24.15 12.12
CA THR A 235 11.48 25.23 12.67
C THR A 235 12.95 25.13 12.24
N GLN A 236 13.56 23.93 12.31
CA GLN A 236 14.93 23.70 11.83
C GLN A 236 15.07 23.95 10.31
N TRP A 237 14.09 23.49 9.53
CA TRP A 237 14.07 23.64 8.08
C TRP A 237 13.99 25.13 7.68
N LEU A 238 13.15 25.93 8.35
CA LEU A 238 13.08 27.38 8.14
C LEU A 238 14.36 28.10 8.53
N GLN A 239 15.01 27.70 9.62
CA GLN A 239 16.32 28.23 9.99
C GLN A 239 17.37 27.94 8.90
N ALA A 240 17.40 26.71 8.38
CA ALA A 240 18.28 26.32 7.30
C ALA A 240 17.99 27.09 6.00
N MET A 241 16.71 27.26 5.64
CA MET A 241 16.25 28.07 4.52
C MET A 241 16.75 29.52 4.62
N ASN A 242 16.61 30.15 5.79
CA ASN A 242 17.09 31.51 6.04
C ASN A 242 18.61 31.63 6.01
N ASN A 243 19.33 30.64 6.57
CA ASN A 243 20.79 30.59 6.53
C ASN A 243 21.31 30.46 5.09
N SER A 244 20.58 29.73 4.23
CA SER A 244 20.89 29.59 2.81
C SER A 244 20.59 30.84 1.97
N ARG A 245 19.93 31.86 2.56
CA ARG A 245 19.44 33.05 1.85
C ARG A 245 18.55 32.69 0.66
N TYR A 246 17.62 31.74 0.83
CA TYR A 246 16.74 31.30 -0.25
C TYR A 246 16.01 32.50 -0.92
N LEU A 247 16.14 32.59 -2.25
CA LEU A 247 15.69 33.73 -3.08
C LEU A 247 16.22 35.09 -2.61
N GLY A 248 17.43 35.12 -2.03
CA GLY A 248 18.08 36.32 -1.52
C GLY A 248 17.55 36.83 -0.17
N SER A 249 16.64 36.11 0.48
CA SER A 249 16.01 36.52 1.74
C SER A 249 16.38 35.61 2.91
N SER A 250 16.44 36.20 4.11
CA SER A 250 16.54 35.48 5.39
C SER A 250 15.35 35.77 6.31
N ALA A 251 14.22 36.22 5.74
CA ALA A 251 13.02 36.63 6.46
C ALA A 251 11.88 35.60 6.34
N TRP A 252 12.17 34.38 5.88
CA TRP A 252 11.17 33.32 5.75
C TRP A 252 10.73 32.85 7.13
N GLN A 253 9.42 32.73 7.32
CA GLN A 253 8.81 32.30 8.56
C GLN A 253 7.59 31.42 8.31
N LEU A 254 7.17 30.68 9.35
CA LEU A 254 5.83 30.11 9.36
C LEU A 254 4.79 31.23 9.39
N PRO A 255 3.59 31.00 8.84
CA PRO A 255 2.45 31.86 9.09
C PRO A 255 2.26 32.06 10.60
N ALA A 256 2.12 33.30 11.05
CA ALA A 256 2.01 33.58 12.48
C ALA A 256 0.80 32.86 13.10
N THR A 257 -0.32 32.86 12.39
CA THR A 257 -1.57 32.22 12.80
C THR A 257 -2.20 31.48 11.61
N SER A 258 -3.15 30.60 11.90
CA SER A 258 -3.98 29.92 10.91
C SER A 258 -4.86 30.88 10.09
N ILE A 259 -5.14 32.09 10.60
CA ILE A 259 -5.84 33.16 9.86
C ILE A 259 -5.03 33.61 8.64
N VAL A 260 -3.70 33.69 8.75
CA VAL A 260 -2.85 34.07 7.60
C VAL A 260 -2.95 33.05 6.47
N LEU A 261 -3.09 31.76 6.79
CA LEU A 261 -3.33 30.70 5.81
C LEU A 261 -4.77 30.74 5.25
N GLN A 262 -5.75 31.13 6.07
CA GLN A 262 -7.14 31.35 5.64
C GLN A 262 -7.26 32.50 4.65
N ASP A 263 -6.54 33.60 4.88
CA ASP A 263 -6.50 34.74 3.95
C ASP A 263 -5.93 34.28 2.60
N LEU A 264 -4.78 33.59 2.59
CA LEU A 264 -4.21 33.02 1.37
C LEU A 264 -5.19 32.07 0.66
N PHE A 265 -5.86 31.19 1.41
CA PHE A 265 -6.85 30.27 0.85
C PHE A 265 -7.98 31.03 0.13
N THR A 266 -8.48 32.10 0.75
CA THR A 266 -9.51 32.97 0.18
C THR A 266 -9.01 33.71 -1.04
N ASP A 267 -7.79 34.24 -0.99
CA ASP A 267 -7.17 35.01 -2.06
C ASP A 267 -6.76 34.15 -3.27
N LEU A 268 -6.62 32.84 -3.08
CA LEU A 268 -6.50 31.84 -4.16
C LEU A 268 -7.86 31.44 -4.77
N GLY A 269 -8.96 31.99 -4.23
CA GLY A 269 -10.32 31.64 -4.65
C GLY A 269 -10.65 30.18 -4.39
N LEU A 270 -10.14 29.61 -3.30
CA LEU A 270 -10.49 28.26 -2.85
C LEU A 270 -11.76 28.30 -1.99
N GLU A 271 -12.48 27.19 -1.96
CA GLU A 271 -13.68 27.01 -1.13
C GLU A 271 -13.60 25.72 -0.31
N SER A 272 -14.40 25.64 0.77
CA SER A 272 -14.43 24.45 1.61
C SER A 272 -14.79 23.20 0.81
N GLY A 273 -13.83 22.26 0.75
CA GLY A 273 -13.97 21.04 -0.02
C GLY A 273 -13.81 21.22 -1.53
N ASP A 274 -12.95 22.15 -1.94
CA ASP A 274 -12.60 22.37 -3.35
C ASP A 274 -12.04 21.10 -4.01
N SER A 275 -12.65 20.71 -5.13
CA SER A 275 -12.26 19.51 -5.87
C SER A 275 -10.87 19.58 -6.53
N ARG A 276 -10.31 20.77 -6.74
CA ARG A 276 -8.94 20.95 -7.27
C ARG A 276 -7.88 20.34 -6.37
N LEU A 277 -8.19 20.13 -5.10
CA LEU A 277 -7.29 19.58 -4.09
C LEU A 277 -7.46 18.06 -3.90
N MET A 278 -8.16 17.37 -4.80
CA MET A 278 -8.33 15.92 -4.70
C MET A 278 -7.18 15.15 -5.33
N SER A 279 -6.64 14.19 -4.57
CA SER A 279 -5.77 13.15 -5.11
C SER A 279 -6.55 12.22 -6.04
N THR A 280 -5.93 11.82 -7.15
CA THR A 280 -6.49 10.85 -8.09
C THR A 280 -5.49 9.72 -8.31
N GLY A 281 -6.00 8.54 -8.66
CA GLY A 281 -5.17 7.35 -8.90
C GLY A 281 -5.52 6.20 -7.96
N THR A 282 -4.57 5.27 -7.77
CA THR A 282 -4.78 4.06 -6.97
C THR A 282 -3.79 4.00 -5.79
N SER A 283 -4.27 3.48 -4.67
CA SER A 283 -3.46 3.11 -3.49
C SER A 283 -3.85 1.70 -3.08
N GLY A 284 -3.04 0.72 -3.48
CA GLY A 284 -3.45 -0.68 -3.43
C GLY A 284 -4.76 -0.89 -4.24
N PRO A 285 -5.78 -1.56 -3.70
CA PRO A 285 -7.05 -1.77 -4.39
C PRO A 285 -7.98 -0.55 -4.36
N PHE A 286 -7.63 0.52 -3.64
CA PHE A 286 -8.49 1.70 -3.51
C PHE A 286 -8.27 2.69 -4.64
N GLN A 287 -9.36 3.25 -5.15
CA GLN A 287 -9.33 4.35 -6.12
C GLN A 287 -9.57 5.67 -5.39
N ASN A 288 -8.76 6.68 -5.74
CA ASN A 288 -8.88 8.05 -5.23
C ASN A 288 -8.91 8.11 -3.69
N LEU A 289 -8.10 7.29 -3.02
CA LEU A 289 -7.90 7.37 -1.58
C LEU A 289 -7.18 8.69 -1.25
N GLN A 290 -7.77 9.51 -0.39
CA GLN A 290 -7.28 10.84 -0.12
C GLN A 290 -6.20 10.81 0.97
N PRO A 291 -5.08 11.53 0.82
CA PRO A 291 -4.06 11.66 1.84
C PRO A 291 -4.50 12.67 2.92
N PHE A 292 -5.58 12.34 3.63
CA PHE A 292 -6.17 13.20 4.65
C PHE A 292 -6.91 12.37 5.72
N TYR A 293 -7.66 13.05 6.58
CA TYR A 293 -8.43 12.45 7.66
C TYR A 293 -9.72 11.79 7.17
N TYR A 294 -10.01 10.64 7.79
CA TYR A 294 -11.23 9.87 7.63
C TYR A 294 -11.92 9.71 8.98
N TRP A 295 -13.25 9.75 8.98
CA TRP A 295 -14.06 9.47 10.18
C TRP A 295 -13.99 7.99 10.55
N GLY A 296 -13.82 7.73 11.85
CA GLY A 296 -13.97 6.42 12.47
C GLY A 296 -15.00 6.47 13.61
N CYS A 297 -15.10 5.39 14.37
CA CYS A 297 -15.93 5.36 15.57
C CYS A 297 -15.38 4.46 16.66
N GLN A 298 -16.02 4.47 17.84
CA GLN A 298 -15.58 3.66 18.96
C GLN A 298 -16.07 2.22 18.82
N ARG A 299 -15.11 1.30 18.96
CA ARG A 299 -15.36 -0.14 19.06
C ARG A 299 -15.68 -0.55 20.49
N ASP A 300 -16.41 -1.65 20.65
CA ASP A 300 -16.42 -2.35 21.93
C ASP A 300 -15.03 -2.91 22.28
N GLN A 301 -14.81 -3.11 23.57
CA GLN A 301 -13.53 -3.62 24.07
C GLN A 301 -13.41 -5.16 23.97
N SER A 302 -14.41 -5.84 23.36
CA SER A 302 -14.48 -7.30 23.32
C SER A 302 -13.49 -7.96 22.34
N GLY A 303 -12.90 -7.19 21.41
CA GLY A 303 -11.52 -7.46 20.96
C GLY A 303 -11.24 -7.90 19.52
N ASN A 304 -12.13 -7.72 18.53
CA ASN A 304 -11.77 -7.95 17.11
C ASN A 304 -11.90 -6.66 16.26
N SER A 305 -11.07 -6.44 15.24
CA SER A 305 -11.17 -5.26 14.34
C SER A 305 -12.44 -5.25 13.48
N GLN A 306 -13.17 -6.37 13.49
CA GLN A 306 -14.42 -6.61 12.78
C GLN A 306 -15.64 -6.43 13.69
N SER A 307 -15.52 -5.79 14.85
CA SER A 307 -16.67 -5.60 15.77
C SER A 307 -17.52 -4.42 15.30
N PRO A 308 -18.85 -4.44 15.54
CA PRO A 308 -19.69 -3.30 15.25
C PRO A 308 -19.22 -2.02 15.94
N CYS A 309 -19.55 -0.90 15.31
CA CYS A 309 -19.45 0.43 15.87
C CYS A 309 -20.39 0.55 17.08
N THR A 310 -19.86 0.61 18.30
CA THR A 310 -20.68 0.56 19.53
C THR A 310 -20.84 1.91 20.22
N GLY A 311 -20.18 2.97 19.72
CA GLY A 311 -20.33 4.30 20.31
C GLY A 311 -19.54 5.40 19.62
N TYR A 312 -19.68 6.59 20.18
CA TYR A 312 -18.94 7.80 19.82
C TYR A 312 -17.74 7.99 20.75
N ALA A 313 -16.73 8.75 20.33
CA ALA A 313 -15.60 9.08 21.20
C ALA A 313 -16.07 9.96 22.39
N PRO A 314 -15.19 10.31 23.36
CA PRO A 314 -15.56 11.17 24.51
C PRO A 314 -16.27 12.46 24.07
N SER A 315 -17.08 13.06 24.96
CA SER A 315 -18.00 14.18 24.64
C SER A 315 -17.36 15.26 23.74
N ASP A 316 -18.02 15.56 22.62
CA ASP A 316 -17.67 16.54 21.58
C ASP A 316 -16.52 16.18 20.62
N LEU A 317 -16.03 14.94 20.66
CA LEU A 317 -15.03 14.43 19.72
C LEU A 317 -15.49 13.14 19.04
N GLN A 318 -14.82 12.78 17.94
CA GLN A 318 -14.97 11.50 17.27
C GLN A 318 -13.62 10.93 16.84
N TRP A 319 -13.48 9.60 16.83
CA TRP A 319 -12.31 8.92 16.29
C TRP A 319 -12.09 9.28 14.82
N SER A 320 -10.84 9.48 14.45
CA SER A 320 -10.45 9.72 13.06
C SER A 320 -9.13 9.01 12.76
N PHE A 321 -8.78 8.94 11.48
CA PHE A 321 -7.50 8.40 11.04
C PHE A 321 -6.96 9.20 9.87
N ASN A 322 -5.69 9.58 9.92
CA ASN A 322 -5.01 10.33 8.87
C ASN A 322 -4.22 9.38 7.95
N PHE A 323 -4.61 9.26 6.68
CA PHE A 323 -3.90 8.46 5.68
C PHE A 323 -2.67 9.17 5.08
N ASP A 324 -2.45 10.44 5.39
CA ASP A 324 -1.26 11.18 4.95
C ASP A 324 -0.01 10.83 5.79
N ALA A 325 -0.22 10.37 7.02
CA ALA A 325 0.86 10.00 7.93
C ALA A 325 0.65 8.65 8.63
N GLY A 326 -0.56 8.08 8.64
CA GLY A 326 -0.84 6.87 9.43
C GLY A 326 -0.96 7.17 10.93
N PHE A 327 -1.76 8.19 11.28
CA PHE A 327 -1.94 8.67 12.65
C PHE A 327 -3.41 8.59 13.07
N GLN A 328 -3.70 8.06 14.26
CA GLN A 328 -5.04 7.99 14.84
C GLN A 328 -5.25 9.04 15.95
N PRO A 329 -6.09 10.06 15.75
CA PRO A 329 -6.56 10.94 16.82
C PRO A 329 -8.05 10.76 17.14
N THR A 330 -8.49 11.58 18.08
CA THR A 330 -9.87 12.07 18.17
C THR A 330 -9.93 13.50 17.63
N SER A 331 -11.02 13.87 16.97
CA SER A 331 -11.20 15.18 16.34
C SER A 331 -12.56 15.78 16.64
N SER A 332 -12.63 17.11 16.65
CA SER A 332 -13.89 17.84 16.85
C SER A 332 -14.92 17.50 15.78
N LEU A 333 -16.20 17.37 16.18
CA LEU A 333 -17.29 16.94 15.31
C LEU A 333 -17.56 17.87 14.12
N ILE A 334 -17.10 19.14 14.19
CA ILE A 334 -17.27 20.15 13.15
C ILE A 334 -16.23 20.07 12.02
N GLN A 335 -15.22 19.21 12.15
CA GLN A 335 -14.22 19.02 11.09
C GLN A 335 -14.89 18.40 9.85
N HIS A 336 -14.32 18.61 8.66
CA HIS A 336 -14.85 18.00 7.44
C HIS A 336 -13.88 16.94 6.93
N PHE A 337 -14.17 15.68 7.24
CA PHE A 337 -13.32 14.54 6.89
C PHE A 337 -13.98 13.63 5.88
N PHE A 338 -13.17 12.80 5.23
CA PHE A 338 -13.65 11.81 4.30
C PHE A 338 -14.30 10.63 5.05
N VAL A 339 -15.10 9.86 4.33
CA VAL A 339 -15.76 8.67 4.86
C VAL A 339 -15.28 7.47 4.08
N MET A 340 -14.86 6.46 4.82
CA MET A 340 -14.70 5.08 4.35
C MET A 340 -15.68 4.25 5.17
N VAL A 341 -16.26 3.22 4.55
CA VAL A 341 -17.14 2.27 5.25
C VAL A 341 -16.62 0.87 5.06
N TYR A 342 -16.90 0.05 6.06
CA TYR A 342 -16.77 -1.39 5.97
C TYR A 342 -18.01 -2.01 6.61
N TYR A 343 -18.35 -3.22 6.20
CA TYR A 343 -19.29 -4.04 6.96
C TYR A 343 -18.45 -5.04 7.76
N PRO A 344 -18.69 -5.17 9.08
CA PRO A 344 -18.00 -6.14 9.90
C PRO A 344 -18.42 -7.54 9.46
N VAL A 345 -17.54 -8.27 8.77
CA VAL A 345 -17.79 -9.69 8.52
C VAL A 345 -17.65 -10.39 9.87
N THR A 346 -18.67 -11.12 10.31
CA THR A 346 -18.48 -12.10 11.39
C THR A 346 -17.29 -12.96 10.98
N ALA A 347 -16.24 -12.95 11.80
CA ALA A 347 -15.03 -13.72 11.53
C ALA A 347 -15.47 -15.14 11.17
N ALA A 348 -15.26 -15.54 9.92
CA ALA A 348 -15.62 -16.88 9.50
C ALA A 348 -14.88 -17.84 10.42
N ALA A 349 -15.63 -18.69 11.13
CA ALA A 349 -15.03 -19.74 11.95
C ALA A 349 -14.24 -20.75 11.10
N GLY A 350 -14.48 -20.76 9.78
CA GLY A 350 -13.77 -21.56 8.79
C GLY A 350 -12.74 -20.76 7.98
N PRO A 351 -11.98 -21.46 7.12
CA PRO A 351 -10.96 -20.85 6.27
C PRO A 351 -11.58 -19.84 5.29
N LEU A 352 -10.86 -18.74 5.04
CA LEU A 352 -11.20 -17.71 4.05
C LEU A 352 -10.08 -17.63 3.01
N VAL A 353 -10.42 -17.85 1.74
CA VAL A 353 -9.52 -17.66 0.61
C VAL A 353 -9.64 -16.24 0.08
N SER A 354 -8.51 -15.55 -0.09
CA SER A 354 -8.46 -14.17 -0.63
C SER A 354 -7.76 -14.09 -1.99
N VAL A 355 -6.77 -14.95 -2.25
CA VAL A 355 -6.03 -15.00 -3.52
C VAL A 355 -5.70 -16.45 -3.86
N VAL A 356 -5.77 -16.76 -5.15
CA VAL A 356 -5.25 -18.00 -5.75
C VAL A 356 -4.40 -17.60 -6.95
N ALA A 357 -3.13 -18.00 -6.96
CA ALA A 357 -2.17 -17.58 -7.98
C ALA A 357 -1.15 -18.68 -8.28
N ASN A 358 -0.51 -18.62 -9.45
CA ASN A 358 0.66 -19.44 -9.73
C ASN A 358 1.77 -19.12 -8.70
N ALA A 359 2.28 -20.15 -8.02
CA ALA A 359 3.19 -20.01 -6.88
C ALA A 359 4.50 -19.29 -7.22
N GLU A 360 5.01 -19.40 -8.46
CA GLU A 360 6.33 -18.85 -8.81
C GLU A 360 6.26 -17.56 -9.62
N GLY A 361 5.06 -17.20 -10.11
CA GLY A 361 4.85 -16.01 -10.94
C GLY A 361 3.89 -14.97 -10.39
N GLU A 362 3.21 -15.28 -9.28
CA GLU A 362 2.11 -14.50 -8.66
C GLU A 362 0.94 -14.17 -9.62
N ALA A 363 0.92 -14.74 -10.82
CA ALA A 363 -0.14 -14.56 -11.78
C ALA A 363 -1.43 -15.22 -11.28
N THR A 364 -2.54 -14.50 -11.26
CA THR A 364 -3.85 -14.99 -10.79
C THR A 364 -4.53 -15.98 -11.76
N THR A 365 -3.79 -16.47 -12.75
CA THR A 365 -4.21 -17.54 -13.67
C THR A 365 -3.54 -18.84 -13.28
N ILE A 366 -4.33 -19.89 -13.03
CA ILE A 366 -3.83 -21.23 -12.71
C ILE A 366 -3.94 -22.18 -13.92
N ALA A 367 -3.26 -23.32 -13.86
CA ALA A 367 -3.32 -24.35 -14.91
C ALA A 367 -3.32 -25.77 -14.29
N PRO A 368 -3.66 -26.83 -15.06
CA PRO A 368 -3.49 -28.21 -14.61
C PRO A 368 -2.04 -28.54 -14.25
N ASN A 369 -1.84 -29.43 -13.27
CA ASN A 369 -0.51 -29.89 -12.82
C ASN A 369 0.51 -28.76 -12.60
N THR A 370 0.06 -27.66 -11.98
CA THR A 370 0.83 -26.42 -11.76
C THR A 370 0.85 -26.09 -10.28
N TRP A 371 1.98 -25.59 -9.79
CA TRP A 371 2.11 -25.15 -8.40
C TRP A 371 1.39 -23.82 -8.20
N VAL A 372 0.52 -23.79 -7.19
CA VAL A 372 -0.40 -22.68 -6.91
C VAL A 372 -0.29 -22.33 -5.43
N GLU A 373 -0.15 -21.04 -5.15
CA GLU A 373 -0.29 -20.49 -3.81
C GLU A 373 -1.73 -20.02 -3.58
N ILE A 374 -2.23 -20.26 -2.37
CA ILE A 374 -3.55 -19.84 -1.91
C ILE A 374 -3.34 -19.01 -0.65
N LYS A 375 -3.64 -17.71 -0.72
CA LYS A 375 -3.52 -16.78 0.42
C LYS A 375 -4.89 -16.52 1.03
N GLY A 376 -4.91 -16.22 2.32
CA GLY A 376 -6.16 -16.12 3.06
C GLY A 376 -5.98 -15.91 4.56
N SER A 377 -7.02 -16.27 5.31
CA SER A 377 -7.00 -16.33 6.77
C SER A 377 -7.65 -17.63 7.26
N ASN A 378 -7.24 -18.09 8.45
CA ASN A 378 -7.70 -19.34 9.04
C ASN A 378 -7.52 -20.57 8.12
N LEU A 379 -6.55 -20.52 7.20
CA LEU A 379 -6.33 -21.60 6.22
C LEU A 379 -5.81 -22.88 6.89
N ALA A 380 -5.03 -22.73 7.95
CA ALA A 380 -4.60 -23.77 8.88
C ALA A 380 -4.82 -23.30 10.33
N PRO A 381 -4.81 -24.20 11.33
CA PRO A 381 -4.87 -23.83 12.75
C PRO A 381 -3.78 -22.84 13.16
N PRO A 382 -4.04 -21.91 14.11
CA PRO A 382 -3.01 -20.99 14.59
C PRO A 382 -1.76 -21.72 15.08
N GLY A 383 -0.60 -21.32 14.58
CA GLY A 383 0.69 -21.93 14.91
C GLY A 383 1.03 -23.21 14.12
N ASP A 384 0.12 -23.68 13.27
CA ASP A 384 0.36 -24.82 12.39
C ASP A 384 0.93 -24.33 11.06
N SER A 385 2.23 -24.51 10.86
CA SER A 385 2.90 -24.15 9.60
C SER A 385 4.01 -25.14 9.30
N ARG A 386 3.90 -25.82 8.16
CA ARG A 386 4.89 -26.82 7.73
C ARG A 386 4.75 -27.17 6.26
N ILE A 387 5.82 -27.72 5.72
CA ILE A 387 5.79 -28.48 4.46
C ILE A 387 5.42 -29.95 4.72
N TRP A 388 5.14 -30.68 3.66
CA TRP A 388 5.02 -32.14 3.70
C TRP A 388 6.30 -32.80 4.24
N GLN A 389 6.18 -34.03 4.70
CA GLN A 389 7.29 -34.88 5.17
C GLN A 389 7.10 -36.30 4.65
N ASP A 390 8.14 -37.13 4.69
CA ASP A 390 8.08 -38.52 4.20
C ASP A 390 6.84 -39.31 4.65
N PRO A 391 6.35 -39.21 5.91
CA PRO A 391 5.15 -39.92 6.35
C PRO A 391 3.83 -39.45 5.71
N ASP A 392 3.78 -38.24 5.14
CA ASP A 392 2.58 -37.72 4.46
C ASP A 392 2.36 -38.43 3.11
N PHE A 393 3.40 -39.07 2.55
CA PHE A 393 3.33 -39.83 1.30
C PHE A 393 2.83 -41.25 1.54
N VAL A 394 1.62 -41.54 1.07
CA VAL A 394 1.00 -42.85 1.24
C VAL A 394 0.85 -43.52 -0.13
N ASN A 395 1.28 -44.79 -0.24
CA ASN A 395 1.17 -45.59 -1.49
C ASN A 395 1.81 -44.92 -2.72
N ASN A 396 2.97 -44.26 -2.54
CA ASN A 396 3.64 -43.49 -3.59
C ASN A 396 2.76 -42.39 -4.22
N GLN A 397 1.90 -41.78 -3.41
CA GLN A 397 1.10 -40.62 -3.79
C GLN A 397 1.53 -39.37 -3.03
N LEU A 398 1.46 -38.23 -3.71
CA LEU A 398 1.55 -36.90 -3.11
C LEU A 398 0.41 -36.74 -2.08
N PRO A 399 0.66 -36.07 -0.95
CA PRO A 399 -0.35 -35.87 0.07
C PRO A 399 -1.48 -34.97 -0.45
N SER A 400 -2.73 -35.41 -0.28
CA SER A 400 -3.91 -34.59 -0.57
C SER A 400 -4.33 -33.70 0.62
N GLN A 401 -3.65 -33.87 1.76
CA GLN A 401 -3.88 -33.09 2.96
C GLN A 401 -2.63 -33.10 3.85
N LEU A 402 -2.45 -32.04 4.64
CA LEU A 402 -1.50 -31.97 5.76
C LEU A 402 -2.28 -31.53 6.99
N ASP A 403 -2.17 -32.24 8.11
CA ASP A 403 -2.79 -31.87 9.40
C ASP A 403 -4.29 -31.50 9.31
N ARG A 404 -5.03 -32.23 8.47
CA ARG A 404 -6.46 -32.03 8.16
C ARG A 404 -6.77 -30.71 7.43
N VAL A 405 -5.76 -30.10 6.84
CA VAL A 405 -5.88 -29.03 5.84
C VAL A 405 -5.83 -29.68 4.46
N SER A 406 -6.84 -29.43 3.65
CA SER A 406 -6.96 -29.97 2.28
C SER A 406 -7.55 -28.92 1.35
N VAL A 407 -7.30 -29.08 0.05
CA VAL A 407 -7.84 -28.19 -0.98
C VAL A 407 -8.45 -29.02 -2.10
N THR A 408 -9.59 -28.57 -2.61
CA THR A 408 -10.17 -29.10 -3.84
C THR A 408 -10.17 -28.05 -4.95
N VAL A 409 -9.95 -28.51 -6.17
CA VAL A 409 -10.03 -27.75 -7.42
C VAL A 409 -11.09 -28.43 -8.27
N ASN A 410 -12.20 -27.73 -8.57
CA ASN A 410 -13.37 -28.30 -9.25
C ASN A 410 -13.89 -29.59 -8.58
N GLY A 411 -13.86 -29.63 -7.25
CA GLY A 411 -14.29 -30.79 -6.45
C GLY A 411 -13.31 -31.98 -6.46
N ARG A 412 -12.17 -31.88 -7.14
CA ARG A 412 -11.09 -32.90 -7.11
C ARG A 412 -10.02 -32.49 -6.12
N SER A 413 -9.45 -33.45 -5.40
CA SER A 413 -8.36 -33.15 -4.46
C SER A 413 -7.14 -32.60 -5.19
N ALA A 414 -6.58 -31.51 -4.66
CA ALA A 414 -5.24 -31.06 -5.01
C ALA A 414 -4.22 -31.71 -4.06
N TYR A 415 -2.93 -31.51 -4.33
CA TYR A 415 -1.85 -32.11 -3.55
C TYR A 415 -1.12 -31.03 -2.76
N VAL A 416 -1.11 -31.13 -1.44
CA VAL A 416 -0.70 -30.06 -0.52
C VAL A 416 0.78 -30.15 -0.20
N TYR A 417 1.55 -29.14 -0.58
CA TYR A 417 2.98 -29.05 -0.29
C TYR A 417 3.26 -28.31 1.02
N TYR A 418 2.58 -27.19 1.24
CA TYR A 418 2.82 -26.29 2.37
C TYR A 418 1.49 -25.81 2.97
N ILE A 419 1.44 -25.67 4.29
CA ILE A 419 0.32 -25.09 5.02
C ILE A 419 0.82 -24.03 6.01
N SER A 420 -0.01 -23.02 6.23
CA SER A 420 0.08 -22.03 7.30
C SER A 420 -1.29 -21.37 7.51
N PRO A 421 -1.51 -20.61 8.61
CA PRO A 421 -2.78 -19.90 8.81
C PRO A 421 -3.14 -18.91 7.70
N THR A 422 -2.15 -18.48 6.90
CA THR A 422 -2.30 -17.42 5.90
C THR A 422 -1.98 -17.83 4.47
N GLN A 423 -1.39 -19.02 4.25
CA GLN A 423 -1.02 -19.53 2.94
C GLN A 423 -1.04 -21.06 2.88
N ILE A 424 -1.50 -21.61 1.76
CA ILE A 424 -1.39 -23.02 1.39
C ILE A 424 -0.79 -23.11 -0.02
N ASP A 425 0.19 -23.98 -0.24
CA ASP A 425 0.72 -24.27 -1.57
C ASP A 425 0.28 -25.65 -2.02
N ILE A 426 -0.23 -25.74 -3.25
CA ILE A 426 -0.75 -26.98 -3.83
C ILE A 426 -0.20 -27.23 -5.23
N LEU A 427 -0.13 -28.50 -5.62
CA LEU A 427 -0.13 -28.90 -7.01
C LEU A 427 -1.57 -29.16 -7.45
N THR A 428 -2.03 -28.44 -8.46
CA THR A 428 -3.37 -28.65 -9.02
C THR A 428 -3.50 -30.06 -9.61
N PRO A 429 -4.71 -30.65 -9.63
CA PRO A 429 -4.93 -31.92 -10.32
C PRO A 429 -4.55 -31.80 -11.81
N PRO A 430 -4.14 -32.90 -12.47
CA PRO A 430 -3.71 -32.88 -13.86
C PRO A 430 -4.88 -32.79 -14.86
N ASP A 431 -6.12 -32.92 -14.39
CA ASP A 431 -7.31 -32.79 -15.22
C ASP A 431 -7.45 -31.39 -15.82
N ALA A 432 -8.03 -31.30 -17.01
CA ALA A 432 -8.37 -30.03 -17.63
C ALA A 432 -9.28 -29.20 -16.71
N LEU A 433 -8.93 -27.93 -16.52
CA LEU A 433 -9.69 -26.99 -15.71
C LEU A 433 -10.68 -26.20 -16.58
N SER A 434 -11.86 -25.94 -16.05
CA SER A 434 -12.78 -24.92 -16.58
C SER A 434 -12.13 -23.54 -16.50
N ALA A 435 -12.49 -22.62 -17.40
CA ALA A 435 -11.95 -21.25 -17.38
C ALA A 435 -12.16 -20.53 -16.03
N GLU A 436 -13.24 -20.88 -15.33
CA GLU A 436 -13.50 -20.52 -13.94
C GLU A 436 -13.41 -21.78 -13.08
N ALA A 437 -12.28 -21.98 -12.41
CA ALA A 437 -12.04 -23.11 -11.53
C ALA A 437 -12.51 -22.78 -10.09
N GLN A 438 -13.26 -23.69 -9.49
CA GLN A 438 -13.77 -23.54 -8.13
C GLN A 438 -12.79 -24.12 -7.12
N ILE A 439 -12.31 -23.28 -6.21
CA ILE A 439 -11.36 -23.63 -5.16
C ILE A 439 -12.10 -23.68 -3.82
N VAL A 440 -11.90 -24.76 -3.07
CA VAL A 440 -12.40 -24.88 -1.69
C VAL A 440 -11.28 -25.38 -0.79
N VAL A 441 -10.99 -24.61 0.25
CA VAL A 441 -10.07 -25.01 1.33
C VAL A 441 -10.90 -25.61 2.45
N SER A 442 -10.42 -26.71 3.03
CA SER A 442 -10.98 -27.30 4.25
C SER A 442 -9.91 -27.37 5.31
N SER A 443 -10.21 -26.89 6.52
CA SER A 443 -9.31 -26.88 7.67
C SER A 443 -10.04 -27.47 8.88
N ASN A 444 -9.54 -28.60 9.41
CA ASN A 444 -10.16 -29.33 10.52
C ASN A 444 -11.66 -29.64 10.32
N GLY A 445 -12.06 -29.89 9.07
CA GLY A 445 -13.45 -30.20 8.70
C GLY A 445 -14.34 -28.98 8.47
N ALA A 446 -13.84 -27.75 8.66
CA ALA A 446 -14.53 -26.53 8.25
C ALA A 446 -14.10 -26.15 6.82
N ALA A 447 -15.06 -26.08 5.90
CA ALA A 447 -14.82 -25.67 4.52
C ALA A 447 -14.96 -24.15 4.35
N SER A 448 -14.18 -23.58 3.43
CA SER A 448 -14.34 -22.20 2.97
C SER A 448 -15.58 -22.07 2.08
N ALA A 449 -16.00 -20.83 1.81
CA ALA A 449 -16.80 -20.56 0.63
C ALA A 449 -16.02 -20.95 -0.64
N GLN A 450 -16.74 -21.21 -1.74
CA GLN A 450 -16.11 -21.43 -3.04
C GLN A 450 -15.45 -20.14 -3.52
N PHE A 451 -14.19 -20.24 -3.93
CA PHE A 451 -13.43 -19.16 -4.55
C PHE A 451 -13.25 -19.46 -6.04
N THR A 452 -13.65 -18.52 -6.90
CA THR A 452 -13.47 -18.65 -8.36
C THR A 452 -12.08 -18.16 -8.76
N ALA A 453 -11.23 -19.07 -9.23
CA ALA A 453 -9.93 -18.74 -9.84
C ALA A 453 -10.03 -18.79 -11.38
N LEU A 454 -9.33 -17.89 -12.06
CA LEU A 454 -9.19 -17.97 -13.51
C LEU A 454 -8.22 -19.12 -13.85
N ALA A 455 -8.59 -19.97 -14.80
CA ALA A 455 -7.72 -21.06 -15.24
C ALA A 455 -7.58 -21.10 -16.76
N GLN A 456 -6.40 -21.55 -17.19
CA GLN A 456 -6.04 -21.75 -18.58
C GLN A 456 -5.31 -23.09 -18.75
N PRO A 457 -5.18 -23.61 -19.99
CA PRO A 457 -4.36 -24.79 -20.24
C PRO A 457 -2.88 -24.61 -19.89
N LEU A 458 -2.39 -23.36 -19.94
CA LEU A 458 -1.01 -22.97 -19.67
C LEU A 458 -0.99 -21.84 -18.65
N SER A 459 -0.07 -21.92 -17.70
CA SER A 459 0.29 -20.82 -16.79
C SER A 459 1.79 -20.95 -16.50
N PRO A 460 2.65 -20.67 -17.49
CA PRO A 460 4.07 -20.94 -17.35
C PRO A 460 4.71 -19.96 -16.37
N SER A 461 5.59 -20.47 -15.51
CA SER A 461 6.46 -19.63 -14.67
C SER A 461 7.79 -20.31 -14.40
N PHE A 462 8.86 -19.54 -14.22
CA PHE A 462 10.13 -20.06 -13.73
C PHE A 462 10.12 -20.18 -12.22
N PHE A 463 10.70 -21.24 -11.66
CA PHE A 463 11.05 -21.24 -10.25
C PHE A 463 12.16 -20.20 -10.02
N VAL A 464 12.12 -19.50 -8.90
CA VAL A 464 13.14 -18.51 -8.52
C VAL A 464 13.73 -18.81 -7.15
N PHE A 465 14.97 -18.37 -6.91
CA PHE A 465 15.60 -18.43 -5.59
C PHE A 465 14.96 -17.40 -4.62
N SER A 466 15.40 -17.42 -3.37
CA SER A 466 14.78 -16.67 -2.26
C SER A 466 14.76 -15.14 -2.42
N ASP A 467 15.48 -14.60 -3.40
CA ASP A 467 15.45 -13.18 -3.73
C ASP A 467 14.25 -12.79 -4.62
N GLY A 468 13.50 -13.78 -5.12
CA GLY A 468 12.33 -13.60 -5.96
C GLY A 468 12.64 -13.21 -7.41
N LEU A 469 13.91 -13.24 -7.82
CA LEU A 469 14.33 -12.73 -9.14
C LEU A 469 15.14 -13.75 -9.94
N HIS A 470 16.14 -14.39 -9.35
CA HIS A 470 17.05 -15.27 -10.08
C HIS A 470 16.42 -16.64 -10.31
N VAL A 471 16.40 -17.10 -11.56
CA VAL A 471 15.82 -18.41 -11.89
C VAL A 471 16.56 -19.54 -11.19
N ALA A 472 15.81 -20.52 -10.70
CA ALA A 472 16.36 -21.77 -10.22
C ALA A 472 17.00 -22.51 -11.39
N ALA A 473 18.33 -22.52 -11.43
CA ALA A 473 19.10 -23.14 -12.49
C ALA A 473 20.38 -23.78 -11.96
N ILE A 474 20.84 -24.82 -12.67
CA ILE A 474 22.04 -25.56 -12.35
C ILE A 474 22.96 -25.68 -13.56
N HIS A 475 24.26 -25.60 -13.31
CA HIS A 475 25.28 -25.98 -14.28
C HIS A 475 25.26 -27.50 -14.48
N THR A 476 25.91 -27.96 -15.56
CA THR A 476 26.05 -29.41 -15.83
C THR A 476 26.87 -30.17 -14.79
N ASP A 477 27.69 -29.48 -13.99
CA ASP A 477 28.46 -30.05 -12.88
C ASP A 477 27.67 -30.10 -11.54
N GLY A 478 26.43 -29.61 -11.53
CA GLY A 478 25.55 -29.59 -10.37
C GLY A 478 25.67 -28.35 -9.48
N THR A 479 26.57 -27.40 -9.79
CA THR A 479 26.61 -26.10 -9.09
C THR A 479 25.41 -25.23 -9.44
N LEU A 480 24.97 -24.37 -8.52
CA LEU A 480 23.80 -23.50 -8.76
C LEU A 480 24.22 -22.29 -9.60
N VAL A 481 23.36 -21.89 -10.53
CA VAL A 481 23.56 -20.67 -11.33
C VAL A 481 23.07 -19.45 -10.54
N GLY A 482 23.89 -18.41 -10.44
CA GLY A 482 23.49 -17.14 -9.83
C GLY A 482 24.68 -16.27 -9.42
N PRO A 483 24.44 -15.13 -8.75
CA PRO A 483 25.51 -14.28 -8.24
C PRO A 483 26.41 -15.06 -7.28
N ALA A 484 27.74 -14.90 -7.42
CA ALA A 484 28.70 -15.56 -6.53
C ALA A 484 28.57 -15.14 -5.05
N SER A 485 27.83 -14.06 -4.77
CA SER A 485 27.47 -13.62 -3.42
C SER A 485 26.33 -14.43 -2.78
N PHE A 486 25.61 -15.24 -3.56
CA PHE A 486 24.52 -16.07 -3.03
C PHE A 486 25.07 -17.31 -2.31
N SER A 487 24.28 -17.80 -1.35
CA SER A 487 24.59 -19.02 -0.61
C SER A 487 23.30 -19.74 -0.23
N ALA A 488 23.30 -21.06 -0.39
CA ALA A 488 22.25 -21.94 0.13
C ALA A 488 22.90 -23.08 0.93
N PRO A 489 22.26 -23.62 1.99
CA PRO A 489 22.84 -24.69 2.79
C PRO A 489 23.28 -25.89 1.93
N GLY A 490 24.60 -26.14 1.86
CA GLY A 490 25.17 -27.25 1.10
C GLY A 490 25.42 -27.00 -0.39
N TYR A 491 25.15 -25.78 -0.90
CA TYR A 491 25.32 -25.45 -2.33
C TYR A 491 26.11 -24.15 -2.52
N THR A 492 26.88 -24.10 -3.61
CA THR A 492 27.60 -22.90 -4.06
C THR A 492 26.97 -22.36 -5.33
N PHE A 493 27.10 -21.04 -5.52
CA PHE A 493 26.61 -20.33 -6.70
C PHE A 493 27.76 -19.85 -7.56
N SER A 494 27.60 -19.98 -8.87
CA SER A 494 28.46 -19.34 -9.87
C SER A 494 27.62 -18.71 -10.99
N PRO A 495 28.05 -17.57 -11.57
CA PRO A 495 27.40 -17.04 -12.75
C PRO A 495 27.57 -17.95 -13.97
N ALA A 496 26.59 -17.92 -14.87
CA ALA A 496 26.63 -18.65 -16.11
C ALA A 496 27.53 -17.98 -17.17
N LYS A 497 28.05 -18.76 -18.12
CA LYS A 497 28.95 -18.31 -19.20
C LYS A 497 28.26 -18.38 -20.57
N PRO A 498 28.49 -17.40 -21.47
CA PRO A 498 28.03 -17.49 -22.85
C PRO A 498 28.40 -18.82 -23.52
N GLY A 499 27.48 -19.42 -24.26
CA GLY A 499 27.68 -20.69 -24.96
C GLY A 499 27.63 -21.95 -24.10
N GLU A 500 27.57 -21.84 -22.76
CA GLU A 500 27.38 -23.03 -21.91
C GLU A 500 25.91 -23.49 -21.90
N THR A 501 25.68 -24.75 -21.54
CA THR A 501 24.33 -25.27 -21.28
C THR A 501 24.06 -25.32 -19.79
N ILE A 502 22.94 -24.74 -19.36
CA ILE A 502 22.40 -24.84 -17.99
C ILE A 502 21.04 -25.54 -17.99
N SER A 503 20.66 -26.13 -16.86
CA SER A 503 19.29 -26.61 -16.64
C SER A 503 18.50 -25.54 -15.89
N VAL A 504 17.38 -25.09 -16.43
CA VAL A 504 16.47 -24.10 -15.82
C VAL A 504 15.16 -24.78 -15.44
N TYR A 505 14.64 -24.46 -14.25
CA TYR A 505 13.42 -25.10 -13.72
C TYR A 505 12.19 -24.20 -13.81
N ALA A 506 11.05 -24.79 -14.15
CA ALA A 506 9.81 -24.08 -14.41
C ALA A 506 8.56 -24.92 -14.06
N ASN A 507 7.37 -24.32 -14.10
CA ASN A 507 6.08 -25.02 -13.96
C ASN A 507 5.08 -24.57 -15.05
N GLY A 508 3.95 -25.28 -15.17
CA GLY A 508 2.77 -24.77 -15.89
C GLY A 508 2.86 -24.72 -17.42
N PHE A 509 3.77 -25.50 -18.02
CA PHE A 509 3.93 -25.64 -19.48
C PHE A 509 2.95 -26.65 -20.12
N GLY A 510 1.96 -27.13 -19.37
CA GLY A 510 0.86 -27.94 -19.88
C GLY A 510 1.20 -29.43 -20.08
N ALA A 511 0.48 -30.08 -20.99
CA ALA A 511 0.60 -31.52 -21.23
C ALA A 511 1.94 -31.91 -21.89
N THR A 512 2.46 -33.08 -21.52
CA THR A 512 3.68 -33.68 -22.09
C THR A 512 3.36 -34.93 -22.92
N SER A 513 4.40 -35.55 -23.49
CA SER A 513 4.31 -36.83 -24.19
C SER A 513 3.76 -37.99 -23.36
N THR A 514 3.77 -37.87 -22.03
CA THR A 514 3.31 -38.91 -21.11
C THR A 514 2.23 -38.34 -20.20
N PRO A 515 0.98 -38.84 -20.26
CA PRO A 515 -0.09 -38.34 -19.41
C PRO A 515 0.26 -38.43 -17.92
N VAL A 516 0.01 -37.34 -17.19
CA VAL A 516 0.25 -37.30 -15.74
C VAL A 516 -0.83 -38.10 -15.03
N VAL A 517 -0.40 -39.05 -14.19
CA VAL A 517 -1.28 -39.77 -13.28
C VAL A 517 -1.48 -38.91 -12.03
N ALA A 518 -2.74 -38.60 -11.74
CA ALA A 518 -3.12 -37.78 -10.59
C ALA A 518 -2.48 -38.33 -9.30
N GLY A 519 -1.74 -37.47 -8.59
CA GLY A 519 -1.15 -37.77 -7.29
C GLY A 519 0.13 -38.59 -7.35
N SER A 520 0.56 -39.08 -8.50
CA SER A 520 1.82 -39.81 -8.61
C SER A 520 3.01 -38.95 -8.20
N ILE A 521 3.87 -39.48 -7.33
CA ILE A 521 5.17 -38.86 -6.99
C ILE A 521 6.17 -38.94 -8.15
N THR A 522 5.87 -39.74 -9.17
CA THR A 522 6.66 -39.85 -10.40
C THR A 522 5.88 -39.25 -11.56
N GLN A 523 6.45 -38.25 -12.20
CA GLN A 523 5.90 -37.60 -13.39
C GLN A 523 7.01 -37.41 -14.42
N GLY A 524 6.65 -37.43 -15.69
CA GLY A 524 7.63 -37.43 -16.78
C GLY A 524 7.03 -37.02 -18.12
N GLY A 525 7.89 -36.87 -19.12
CA GLY A 525 7.52 -36.65 -20.52
C GLY A 525 8.08 -35.36 -21.08
N THR A 526 8.20 -35.30 -22.41
CA THR A 526 8.77 -34.15 -23.12
C THR A 526 7.71 -33.21 -23.66
N LEU A 527 8.05 -31.93 -23.78
CA LEU A 527 7.26 -30.94 -24.52
C LEU A 527 7.54 -31.06 -26.03
N SER A 528 6.50 -30.87 -26.84
CA SER A 528 6.60 -30.73 -28.29
C SER A 528 5.51 -29.77 -28.77
N PRO A 529 5.86 -28.58 -29.30
CA PRO A 529 7.21 -28.10 -29.62
C PRO A 529 8.08 -27.80 -28.38
N LEU A 530 9.34 -27.40 -28.58
CA LEU A 530 10.17 -26.84 -27.49
C LEU A 530 9.76 -25.38 -27.20
N PRO A 531 9.87 -24.90 -25.95
CA PRO A 531 9.67 -23.50 -25.63
C PRO A 531 10.73 -22.61 -26.28
N SER A 532 10.34 -21.38 -26.62
CA SER A 532 11.28 -20.35 -27.06
C SER A 532 11.82 -19.62 -25.84
N ILE A 533 13.14 -19.65 -25.64
CA ILE A 533 13.78 -18.97 -24.50
C ILE A 533 14.68 -17.85 -25.01
N THR A 534 14.58 -16.68 -24.37
CA THR A 534 15.45 -15.53 -24.63
C THR A 534 16.19 -15.09 -23.38
N ILE A 535 17.45 -14.70 -23.54
CA ILE A 535 18.30 -14.13 -22.48
C ILE A 535 18.86 -12.81 -23.02
N ALA A 536 18.68 -11.70 -22.30
CA ALA A 536 19.01 -10.35 -22.78
C ALA A 536 18.38 -10.02 -24.15
N GLY A 537 17.17 -10.56 -24.41
CA GLY A 537 16.47 -10.43 -25.70
C GLY A 537 17.07 -11.26 -26.86
N ARG A 538 18.08 -12.09 -26.61
CA ARG A 538 18.71 -12.98 -27.62
C ARG A 538 18.19 -14.40 -27.47
N ASN A 539 17.92 -15.07 -28.58
CA ASN A 539 17.43 -16.45 -28.57
C ASN A 539 18.50 -17.39 -27.99
N ALA A 540 18.11 -18.15 -26.97
CA ALA A 540 18.88 -19.27 -26.43
C ALA A 540 18.46 -20.56 -27.12
N THR A 541 19.37 -21.53 -27.24
CA THR A 541 19.03 -22.83 -27.85
C THR A 541 18.52 -23.78 -26.79
N VAL A 542 17.26 -24.19 -26.89
CA VAL A 542 16.68 -25.21 -26.00
C VAL A 542 16.98 -26.60 -26.56
N GLN A 543 17.76 -27.40 -25.83
CA GLN A 543 18.15 -28.76 -26.23
C GLN A 543 17.18 -29.81 -25.70
N PHE A 544 16.56 -29.54 -24.55
CA PHE A 544 15.59 -30.42 -23.91
C PHE A 544 14.55 -29.58 -23.19
N ALA A 545 13.30 -30.02 -23.21
CA ALA A 545 12.25 -29.50 -22.36
C ALA A 545 11.27 -30.60 -21.97
N GLY A 546 11.06 -30.80 -20.66
CA GLY A 546 10.16 -31.85 -20.19
C GLY A 546 9.85 -31.76 -18.70
N LEU A 547 8.79 -32.43 -18.30
CA LEU A 547 8.40 -32.65 -16.92
C LEU A 547 9.33 -33.71 -16.33
N VAL A 548 9.93 -33.44 -15.16
CA VAL A 548 10.92 -34.31 -14.52
C VAL A 548 10.56 -34.71 -13.09
N GLN A 549 9.70 -33.94 -12.44
CA GLN A 549 9.12 -34.23 -11.11
C GLN A 549 7.70 -33.65 -11.05
N PRO A 550 6.90 -33.94 -9.99
CA PRO A 550 5.57 -33.36 -9.84
C PRO A 550 5.50 -31.86 -10.06
N GLY A 551 4.84 -31.44 -11.13
CA GLY A 551 4.70 -30.03 -11.55
C GLY A 551 6.00 -29.32 -11.96
N LEU A 552 7.15 -30.00 -11.97
CA LEU A 552 8.47 -29.42 -12.23
C LEU A 552 8.96 -29.77 -13.63
N PHE A 553 9.09 -28.75 -14.47
CA PHE A 553 9.72 -28.82 -15.77
C PHE A 553 11.20 -28.46 -15.68
N GLN A 554 12.02 -29.14 -16.47
CA GLN A 554 13.43 -28.82 -16.67
C GLN A 554 13.66 -28.49 -18.14
N PHE A 555 14.40 -27.41 -18.39
CA PHE A 555 14.87 -26.99 -19.70
C PHE A 555 16.38 -27.00 -19.75
N ASN A 556 16.99 -27.71 -20.69
CA ASN A 556 18.44 -27.61 -20.94
C ASN A 556 18.65 -26.53 -21.99
N VAL A 557 19.24 -25.42 -21.59
CA VAL A 557 19.32 -24.19 -22.37
C VAL A 557 20.78 -23.83 -22.61
N THR A 558 21.20 -23.81 -23.87
CA THR A 558 22.50 -23.24 -24.26
C THR A 558 22.36 -21.72 -24.35
N LEU A 559 23.13 -21.02 -23.53
CA LEU A 559 23.14 -19.57 -23.48
C LEU A 559 23.60 -19.00 -24.82
N PRO A 560 22.99 -17.88 -25.29
CA PRO A 560 23.49 -17.20 -26.46
C PRO A 560 24.96 -16.77 -26.27
N ASP A 561 25.70 -16.71 -27.37
CA ASP A 561 27.05 -16.16 -27.42
C ASP A 561 27.11 -15.18 -28.61
N PRO A 562 27.24 -13.86 -28.39
CA PRO A 562 27.51 -13.21 -27.10
C PRO A 562 26.26 -13.01 -26.21
N VAL A 563 26.45 -12.78 -24.91
CA VAL A 563 25.47 -12.23 -23.95
C VAL A 563 26.18 -11.25 -23.01
N PRO A 564 25.58 -10.09 -22.62
CA PRO A 564 26.23 -9.15 -21.69
C PRO A 564 26.50 -9.76 -20.30
N GLN A 565 27.59 -9.33 -19.65
CA GLN A 565 27.91 -9.68 -18.27
C GLN A 565 26.90 -9.06 -17.28
N GLY A 566 26.69 -9.73 -16.14
CA GLY A 566 25.78 -9.29 -15.07
C GLY A 566 24.42 -9.97 -15.18
N ASP A 567 23.45 -9.47 -14.42
CA ASP A 567 22.10 -10.03 -14.40
C ASP A 567 21.33 -9.69 -15.68
N GLN A 568 20.94 -10.73 -16.41
CA GLN A 568 20.23 -10.62 -17.67
C GLN A 568 18.80 -11.12 -17.53
N LEU A 569 17.85 -10.40 -18.12
CA LEU A 569 16.47 -10.86 -18.20
C LEU A 569 16.39 -12.17 -18.98
N ILE A 570 15.76 -13.18 -18.38
CA ILE A 570 15.41 -14.44 -19.02
C ILE A 570 13.89 -14.52 -19.18
N LYS A 571 13.44 -15.10 -20.30
CA LYS A 571 12.02 -15.25 -20.61
C LYS A 571 11.80 -16.53 -21.40
N ALA A 572 10.79 -17.33 -21.03
CA ALA A 572 10.29 -18.42 -21.84
C ALA A 572 8.91 -18.08 -22.41
N THR A 573 8.69 -18.48 -23.67
CA THR A 573 7.41 -18.39 -24.37
C THR A 573 7.01 -19.77 -24.85
N TYR A 574 5.76 -20.15 -24.57
CA TYR A 574 5.18 -21.43 -24.95
C TYR A 574 3.70 -21.27 -25.31
N GLY A 575 3.33 -21.73 -26.51
CA GLY A 575 2.06 -21.31 -27.12
C GLY A 575 1.98 -19.78 -27.19
N ASP A 576 0.85 -19.23 -26.74
CA ASP A 576 0.60 -17.78 -26.68
C ASP A 576 0.89 -17.18 -25.29
N THR A 577 1.57 -17.94 -24.42
CA THR A 577 1.82 -17.56 -23.02
C THR A 577 3.30 -17.34 -22.73
N VAL A 578 3.58 -16.55 -21.70
CA VAL A 578 4.93 -16.14 -21.29
C VAL A 578 5.10 -16.29 -19.79
N THR A 579 6.31 -16.64 -19.35
CA THR A 579 6.69 -16.63 -17.93
C THR A 579 6.60 -15.24 -17.31
N GLN A 580 6.60 -15.19 -15.98
CA GLN A 580 6.53 -13.95 -15.21
C GLN A 580 7.65 -12.97 -15.61
N PRO A 581 7.36 -11.65 -15.63
CA PRO A 581 8.34 -10.63 -15.98
C PRO A 581 9.39 -10.48 -14.87
N GLY A 582 10.56 -9.95 -15.23
CA GLY A 582 11.59 -9.56 -14.25
C GLY A 582 12.49 -10.68 -13.76
N THR A 583 12.35 -11.91 -14.27
CA THR A 583 13.25 -13.02 -13.94
C THR A 583 14.64 -12.84 -14.53
N LEU A 584 15.67 -13.22 -13.77
CA LEU A 584 17.07 -12.96 -14.06
C LEU A 584 17.91 -14.24 -14.13
N VAL A 585 18.95 -14.21 -14.94
CA VAL A 585 20.09 -15.15 -14.93
C VAL A 585 21.39 -14.36 -14.90
N THR A 586 22.29 -14.67 -13.98
CA THR A 586 23.56 -13.95 -13.83
C THR A 586 24.62 -14.48 -14.78
N ILE A 587 25.27 -13.60 -15.52
CA ILE A 587 26.28 -13.95 -16.54
C ILE A 587 27.68 -13.44 -16.16
N THR A 588 28.71 -14.25 -16.43
CA THR A 588 30.14 -13.88 -16.37
C THR A 588 30.87 -14.25 -17.66
N HIS A 589 32.00 -13.61 -17.93
CA HIS A 589 32.82 -13.81 -19.14
C HIS A 589 34.16 -14.47 -18.79
#